data_AF-A0A2H5X3X3-F1
#
_entry.id   AF-A0A2H5X3X3-F1
#
_cell.length_a   1.000
_cell.length_b   1.000
_cell.length_c   1.000
_cell.angle_alpha   90.00
_cell.angle_beta   90.00
_cell.angle_gamma   90.00
#
_symmetry.space_group_name_H-M   'P 1'
#
loop_
_entity.id
_entity.type
_entity.pdbx_description
1 polymer ?
#
loop_
_entity_poly.entity_id
_entity_poly.type
_entity_poly.pdbx_seq_one_letter_code
_entity_poly.pdbx_strand_id
1 'polypeptide(L)'
;MFRTLLVTVLLLIAAAMANAQIRVTAQPVPAGVNLNNNGLAPQVAPDYSNTTNPTNYYFPGGAGAIVADDVHRTTSLPIAQISFGYYAPSNAPDVTMYIYDLNGYNLPAPLLASYSLGTLSGAGAYAYTITLATPLAAPADLWIGFSFSVADAGLLIYDPPTIGSSEDVFMQDNSGLWYFGGNPKANFYLETVPVPEPASLLALGSGVMGLFTLRRRRA
;
A
#
# COMPACT_ATOMS: atom_id res chain seq x y z
N MET A 1 -23.24 9.32 -49.58
CA MET A 1 -22.12 10.10 -49.01
C MET A 1 -22.36 10.64 -47.58
N PHE A 2 -23.55 10.47 -46.97
CA PHE A 2 -23.83 10.98 -45.62
C PHE A 2 -23.69 9.95 -44.47
N ARG A 3 -23.38 8.67 -44.77
CA ARG A 3 -23.31 7.60 -43.75
C ARG A 3 -21.90 7.33 -43.22
N THR A 4 -20.86 7.78 -43.92
CA THR A 4 -19.46 7.56 -43.52
C THR A 4 -18.93 8.62 -42.55
N LEU A 5 -19.59 9.79 -42.45
CA LEU A 5 -19.20 10.84 -41.52
C LEU A 5 -19.71 10.62 -40.09
N LEU A 6 -20.81 9.88 -39.91
CA LEU A 6 -21.39 9.63 -38.59
C LEU A 6 -20.59 8.58 -37.78
N VAL A 7 -19.91 7.66 -38.48
CA VAL A 7 -19.11 6.60 -37.84
C VAL A 7 -17.76 7.13 -37.36
N THR A 8 -17.23 8.20 -37.97
CA THR A 8 -15.99 8.84 -37.49
C THR A 8 -16.22 9.76 -36.29
N VAL A 9 -17.42 10.33 -36.14
CA VAL A 9 -17.75 11.19 -34.99
C VAL A 9 -18.11 10.38 -33.74
N LEU A 10 -18.66 9.16 -33.89
CA LEU A 10 -18.85 8.26 -32.74
C LEU A 10 -17.56 7.56 -32.26
N LEU A 11 -16.52 7.49 -33.11
CA LEU A 11 -15.23 6.90 -32.73
C LEU A 11 -14.29 7.89 -31.99
N LEU A 12 -14.72 9.14 -31.80
CA LEU A 12 -14.01 10.14 -30.98
C LEU A 12 -14.56 10.27 -29.54
N ILE A 13 -15.56 9.49 -29.16
CA ILE A 13 -16.01 9.35 -27.74
C ILE A 13 -15.46 8.05 -27.13
N ALA A 14 -14.36 7.53 -27.68
CA ALA A 14 -13.42 6.68 -26.96
C ALA A 14 -12.17 7.50 -26.62
N ALA A 15 -12.36 8.75 -26.20
CA ALA A 15 -11.31 9.48 -25.51
C ALA A 15 -11.17 8.82 -24.14
N ALA A 16 -10.07 8.09 -23.96
CA ALA A 16 -9.61 7.56 -22.71
C ALA A 16 -9.91 8.57 -21.59
N MET A 17 -10.62 8.12 -20.55
CA MET A 17 -10.55 8.80 -19.26
C MET A 17 -9.13 8.62 -18.77
N ALA A 18 -8.23 9.47 -19.26
CA ALA A 18 -6.95 9.70 -18.61
C ALA A 18 -7.32 10.26 -17.25
N ASN A 19 -7.23 9.43 -16.21
CA ASN A 19 -7.30 9.90 -14.83
C ASN A 19 -6.21 10.97 -14.70
N ALA A 20 -6.62 12.23 -14.70
CA ALA A 20 -5.69 13.35 -14.70
C ALA A 20 -4.87 13.27 -13.40
N GLN A 21 -3.56 13.03 -13.54
CA GLN A 21 -2.67 12.99 -12.41
C GLN A 21 -2.47 14.41 -11.87
N ILE A 22 -2.65 14.61 -10.57
CA ILE A 22 -2.53 15.92 -9.92
C ILE A 22 -1.19 16.02 -9.21
N ARG A 23 -0.41 17.06 -9.54
CA ARG A 23 0.89 17.30 -8.90
C ARG A 23 0.72 18.03 -7.58
N VAL A 24 1.37 17.54 -6.54
CA VAL A 24 1.47 18.18 -5.21
C VAL A 24 2.90 18.23 -4.70
N THR A 25 3.10 18.86 -3.54
CA THR A 25 4.43 19.03 -2.93
C THR A 25 4.48 18.35 -1.57
N ALA A 26 5.43 17.42 -1.41
CA ALA A 26 5.76 16.83 -0.13
C ALA A 26 6.40 17.86 0.81
N GLN A 27 6.25 17.66 2.12
CA GLN A 27 6.79 18.55 3.15
C GLN A 27 8.05 17.94 3.78
N PRO A 28 9.09 18.72 4.07
CA PRO A 28 10.28 18.21 4.72
C PRO A 28 9.99 17.83 6.17
N VAL A 29 10.58 16.73 6.64
CA VAL A 29 10.65 16.39 8.06
C VAL A 29 11.79 17.21 8.68
N PRO A 30 11.56 17.94 9.80
CA PRO A 30 12.62 18.73 10.45
C PRO A 30 13.86 17.90 10.82
N ALA A 31 15.04 18.52 10.69
CA ALA A 31 16.30 17.87 11.04
C ALA A 31 16.32 17.46 12.52
N GLY A 32 16.84 16.25 12.80
CA GLY A 32 16.92 15.69 14.15
C GLY A 32 15.66 14.94 14.61
N VAL A 33 14.58 14.95 13.83
CA VAL A 33 13.46 14.04 14.04
C VAL A 33 13.90 12.63 13.62
N ASN A 34 13.89 11.70 14.56
CA ASN A 34 14.18 10.29 14.31
C ASN A 34 12.89 9.49 14.23
N LEU A 35 12.86 8.47 13.36
CA LEU A 35 11.78 7.51 13.32
C LEU A 35 11.82 6.65 14.59
N ASN A 36 10.80 6.78 15.43
CA ASN A 36 10.61 5.89 16.56
C ASN A 36 9.99 4.59 16.05
N ASN A 37 10.84 3.57 15.89
CA ASN A 37 10.38 2.24 15.50
C ASN A 37 9.96 1.45 16.73
N ASN A 38 8.66 1.51 17.05
CA ASN A 38 8.04 0.65 18.05
C ASN A 38 7.39 -0.58 17.40
N GLY A 39 7.68 -0.84 16.12
CA GLY A 39 7.12 -1.96 15.38
C GLY A 39 7.55 -3.31 15.96
N LEU A 40 6.62 -4.27 15.95
CA LEU A 40 6.96 -5.66 16.19
C LEU A 40 7.82 -6.14 15.01
N ALA A 41 8.86 -6.93 15.27
CA ALA A 41 9.58 -7.59 14.19
C ALA A 41 8.60 -8.44 13.36
N PRO A 42 8.69 -8.45 12.03
CA PRO A 42 7.83 -9.27 11.19
C PRO A 42 7.91 -10.74 11.63
N GLN A 43 6.75 -11.37 11.86
CA GLN A 43 6.72 -12.79 12.25
C GLN A 43 7.16 -13.72 11.10
N VAL A 44 7.04 -13.26 9.86
CA VAL A 44 7.53 -13.89 8.63
C VAL A 44 7.98 -12.82 7.64
N ALA A 45 8.64 -13.24 6.55
CA ALA A 45 9.10 -12.35 5.51
C ALA A 45 7.92 -11.56 4.90
N PRO A 46 8.06 -10.23 4.73
CA PRO A 46 7.04 -9.41 4.08
C PRO A 46 6.91 -9.76 2.59
N ASP A 47 5.74 -9.50 2.02
CA ASP A 47 5.48 -9.63 0.58
C ASP A 47 5.42 -8.29 -0.16
N TYR A 48 5.51 -7.18 0.58
CA TYR A 48 5.83 -5.83 0.12
C TYR A 48 6.56 -5.09 1.24
N SER A 49 7.61 -4.31 0.95
CA SER A 49 8.30 -3.52 1.97
C SER A 49 9.02 -2.31 1.39
N ASN A 50 8.64 -1.12 1.86
CA ASN A 50 9.27 0.17 1.57
C ASN A 50 9.68 0.89 2.86
N THR A 51 10.53 0.25 3.67
CA THR A 51 10.82 0.68 5.04
C THR A 51 12.29 1.07 5.29
N THR A 52 13.14 0.97 4.27
CA THR A 52 14.61 1.04 4.44
C THR A 52 15.24 2.37 4.00
N ASN A 53 14.68 3.02 2.98
CA ASN A 53 15.27 4.19 2.33
C ASN A 53 14.45 5.47 2.59
N PRO A 54 14.69 6.20 3.70
CA PRO A 54 13.96 7.44 4.00
C PRO A 54 14.33 8.57 3.03
N THR A 55 13.33 9.33 2.60
CA THR A 55 13.57 10.55 1.80
C THR A 55 13.72 11.83 2.64
N ASN A 56 13.41 11.76 3.95
CA ASN A 56 13.25 12.90 4.87
C ASN A 56 12.07 13.84 4.52
N TYR A 57 11.08 13.33 3.78
CA TYR A 57 9.83 14.02 3.51
C TYR A 57 8.62 13.24 4.05
N TYR A 58 7.51 13.93 4.19
CA TYR A 58 6.21 13.37 4.49
C TYR A 58 5.11 14.10 3.71
N PHE A 59 3.92 13.51 3.61
CA PHE A 59 2.79 14.14 2.95
C PHE A 59 1.60 14.32 3.91
N PRO A 60 1.30 15.56 4.34
CA PRO A 60 0.11 15.86 5.14
C PRO A 60 -1.12 15.94 4.22
N GLY A 61 -1.92 14.89 4.21
CA GLY A 61 -3.14 14.81 3.39
C GLY A 61 -4.24 15.81 3.79
N GLY A 62 -4.17 16.36 5.00
CA GLY A 62 -5.23 17.15 5.61
C GLY A 62 -6.12 16.32 6.54
N ALA A 63 -6.81 16.99 7.46
CA ALA A 63 -7.60 16.31 8.49
C ALA A 63 -8.78 15.56 7.85
N GLY A 64 -8.90 14.27 8.13
CA GLY A 64 -9.95 13.41 7.61
C GLY A 64 -9.71 12.92 6.17
N ALA A 65 -8.75 13.49 5.43
CA ALA A 65 -8.45 13.04 4.09
C ALA A 65 -7.80 11.65 4.09
N ILE A 66 -8.15 10.81 3.12
CA ILE A 66 -7.56 9.48 2.94
C ILE A 66 -6.43 9.61 1.93
N VAL A 67 -5.20 9.30 2.35
CA VAL A 67 -4.04 9.19 1.46
C VAL A 67 -3.66 7.72 1.35
N ALA A 68 -3.65 7.16 0.13
CA ALA A 68 -3.36 5.76 -0.11
C ALA A 68 -2.27 5.54 -1.16
N ASP A 69 -1.32 4.68 -0.84
CA ASP A 69 -0.25 4.26 -1.75
C ASP A 69 -0.74 3.13 -2.67
N ASP A 70 -0.23 3.07 -3.90
CA ASP A 70 -0.35 1.87 -4.72
C ASP A 70 0.67 0.83 -4.29
N VAL A 71 0.19 -0.34 -3.91
CA VAL A 71 1.00 -1.42 -3.37
C VAL A 71 0.86 -2.63 -4.28
N HIS A 72 1.94 -2.97 -4.99
CA HIS A 72 2.06 -4.20 -5.76
C HIS A 72 2.82 -5.24 -4.94
N ARG A 73 2.09 -6.13 -4.29
CA ARG A 73 2.66 -7.21 -3.48
C ARG A 73 3.18 -8.32 -4.37
N THR A 74 4.16 -9.06 -3.85
CA THR A 74 4.72 -10.24 -4.54
C THR A 74 3.82 -11.48 -4.48
N THR A 75 2.76 -11.46 -3.65
CA THR A 75 1.81 -12.55 -3.49
C THR A 75 0.37 -12.03 -3.31
N SER A 76 -0.61 -12.90 -3.55
CA SER A 76 -2.02 -12.68 -3.18
C SER A 76 -2.44 -13.46 -1.93
N LEU A 77 -1.50 -13.89 -1.09
CA LEU A 77 -1.83 -14.57 0.17
C LEU A 77 -2.61 -13.63 1.09
N PRO A 78 -3.41 -14.11 2.05
CA PRO A 78 -4.07 -13.23 3.00
C PRO A 78 -3.05 -12.41 3.80
N ILE A 79 -3.32 -11.12 4.00
CA ILE A 79 -2.45 -10.23 4.78
C ILE A 79 -2.70 -10.47 6.27
N ALA A 80 -1.64 -10.72 7.03
CA ALA A 80 -1.70 -10.93 8.48
C ALA A 80 -1.30 -9.67 9.26
N GLN A 81 -0.39 -8.87 8.72
CA GLN A 81 0.12 -7.68 9.38
C GLN A 81 0.45 -6.59 8.36
N ILE A 82 0.25 -5.35 8.77
CA ILE A 82 0.56 -4.15 8.00
C ILE A 82 1.33 -3.19 8.89
N SER A 83 2.44 -2.66 8.39
CA SER A 83 3.18 -1.58 9.05
C SER A 83 3.15 -0.32 8.19
N PHE A 84 3.10 0.84 8.83
CA PHE A 84 3.18 2.13 8.15
C PHE A 84 3.95 3.16 8.97
N GLY A 85 4.50 4.16 8.29
CA GLY A 85 5.25 5.25 8.90
C GLY A 85 4.50 6.56 8.78
N TYR A 86 4.42 7.33 9.86
CA TYR A 86 3.79 8.63 9.86
C TYR A 86 4.63 9.67 10.60
N TYR A 87 4.39 10.94 10.25
CA TYR A 87 4.88 12.10 10.98
C TYR A 87 3.69 12.95 11.42
N ALA A 88 3.64 13.27 12.71
CA ALA A 88 2.61 14.10 13.32
C ALA A 88 3.29 15.19 14.18
N PRO A 89 3.57 16.38 13.64
CA PRO A 89 4.41 17.37 14.31
C PRO A 89 3.75 18.00 15.54
N SER A 90 2.43 18.17 15.53
CA SER A 90 1.72 18.94 16.56
C SER A 90 1.11 18.06 17.66
N ASN A 91 0.36 17.03 17.28
CA ASN A 91 -0.44 16.24 18.22
C ASN A 91 -0.53 14.78 17.79
N ALA A 92 -0.79 13.89 18.76
CA ALA A 92 -1.12 12.50 18.49
C ALA A 92 -2.42 12.40 17.66
N PRO A 93 -2.40 11.76 16.47
CA PRO A 93 -3.59 11.64 15.64
C PRO A 93 -4.39 10.38 15.95
N ASP A 94 -5.70 10.46 15.79
CA ASP A 94 -6.53 9.28 15.54
C ASP A 94 -6.35 8.85 14.10
N VAL A 95 -6.18 7.55 13.86
CA VAL A 95 -5.90 7.02 12.54
C VAL A 95 -6.92 5.95 12.15
N THR A 96 -7.40 6.04 10.92
CA THR A 96 -8.18 4.97 10.29
C THR A 96 -7.45 4.51 9.03
N MET A 97 -7.23 3.20 8.93
CA MET A 97 -6.66 2.56 7.75
C MET A 97 -7.78 2.09 6.81
N TYR A 98 -7.58 2.27 5.52
CA TYR A 98 -8.47 1.85 4.44
C TYR A 98 -7.68 1.04 3.42
N ILE A 99 -8.27 -0.06 2.95
CA ILE A 99 -7.66 -0.92 1.94
C ILE A 99 -8.66 -1.05 0.80
N TYR A 100 -8.24 -0.66 -0.40
CA TYR A 100 -9.05 -0.78 -1.62
C TYR A 100 -8.37 -1.71 -2.62
N ASP A 101 -9.17 -2.26 -3.51
CA ASP A 101 -8.66 -2.95 -4.71
C ASP A 101 -8.07 -1.91 -5.66
N LEU A 102 -6.85 -2.12 -6.16
CA LEU A 102 -6.24 -1.18 -7.11
C LEU A 102 -7.04 -1.07 -8.42
N ASN A 103 -7.70 -2.16 -8.84
CA ASN A 103 -8.62 -2.23 -9.97
C ASN A 103 -8.12 -1.49 -11.23
N GLY A 104 -6.83 -1.63 -11.55
CA GLY A 104 -6.19 -0.97 -12.70
C GLY A 104 -6.22 0.55 -12.63
N TYR A 105 -6.08 1.13 -11.43
CA TYR A 105 -6.15 2.58 -11.16
C TYR A 105 -7.51 3.21 -11.47
N ASN A 106 -8.59 2.42 -11.59
CA ASN A 106 -9.94 2.95 -11.75
C ASN A 106 -10.47 3.48 -10.43
N LEU A 107 -10.75 4.79 -10.37
CA LEU A 107 -11.28 5.47 -9.19
C LEU A 107 -12.75 5.90 -9.44
N PRO A 108 -13.65 5.78 -8.45
CA PRO A 108 -13.40 5.27 -7.10
C PRO A 108 -13.15 3.75 -7.08
N ALA A 109 -12.14 3.35 -6.33
CA ALA A 109 -11.77 1.96 -6.10
C ALA A 109 -12.72 1.27 -5.10
N PRO A 110 -13.01 -0.04 -5.26
CA PRO A 110 -13.79 -0.82 -4.29
C PRO A 110 -13.07 -0.94 -2.94
N LEU A 111 -13.76 -0.62 -1.83
CA LEU A 111 -13.24 -0.81 -0.48
C LEU A 111 -13.28 -2.29 -0.11
N LEU A 112 -12.13 -2.84 0.30
CA LEU A 112 -11.99 -4.21 0.79
C LEU A 112 -12.12 -4.27 2.31
N ALA A 113 -11.48 -3.35 3.02
CA ALA A 113 -11.51 -3.30 4.49
C ALA A 113 -11.19 -1.91 5.04
N SER A 114 -11.64 -1.65 6.27
CA SER A 114 -11.28 -0.46 7.04
C SER A 114 -11.06 -0.81 8.51
N TYR A 115 -10.06 -0.20 9.14
CA TYR A 115 -9.69 -0.45 10.53
C TYR A 115 -9.49 0.87 11.26
N SER A 116 -10.27 1.10 12.32
CA SER A 116 -10.01 2.21 13.25
C SER A 116 -8.90 1.80 14.21
N LEU A 117 -7.78 2.52 14.17
CA LEU A 117 -6.60 2.24 14.99
C LEU A 117 -6.62 3.01 16.31
N GLY A 118 -7.55 3.96 16.46
CA GLY A 118 -7.62 4.89 17.57
C GLY A 118 -6.47 5.90 17.55
N THR A 119 -6.21 6.50 18.72
CA THR A 119 -5.15 7.49 18.91
C THR A 119 -3.78 6.82 18.94
N LEU A 120 -2.91 7.19 18.01
CA LEU A 120 -1.55 6.67 17.95
C LEU A 120 -0.57 7.44 18.83
N SER A 121 0.69 7.02 18.83
CA SER A 121 1.73 7.59 19.68
C SER A 121 2.09 9.02 19.27
N GLY A 122 1.97 9.94 20.23
CA GLY A 122 2.75 11.18 20.38
C GLY A 122 2.81 12.16 19.20
N ALA A 123 3.53 13.26 19.43
CA ALA A 123 4.00 14.15 18.36
C ALA A 123 5.41 13.71 17.94
N GLY A 124 5.66 13.57 16.64
CA GLY A 124 6.93 13.09 16.09
C GLY A 124 6.76 12.14 14.91
N ALA A 125 7.84 11.44 14.55
CA ALA A 125 7.85 10.41 13.52
C ALA A 125 7.81 9.01 14.14
N TYR A 126 6.91 8.15 13.65
CA TYR A 126 6.70 6.81 14.21
C TYR A 126 6.46 5.79 13.10
N ALA A 127 6.92 4.56 13.34
CA ALA A 127 6.48 3.38 12.61
C ALA A 127 5.49 2.61 13.49
N TYR A 128 4.34 2.26 12.93
CA TYR A 128 3.28 1.55 13.62
C TYR A 128 2.94 0.27 12.87
N THR A 129 2.78 -0.82 13.63
CA THR A 129 2.51 -2.15 13.10
C THR A 129 1.18 -2.67 13.64
N ILE A 130 0.33 -3.14 12.75
CA ILE A 130 -1.00 -3.67 13.03
C ILE A 130 -1.00 -5.15 12.70
N THR A 131 -1.28 -5.99 13.69
CA THR A 131 -1.62 -7.40 13.43
C THR A 131 -3.13 -7.53 13.27
N LEU A 132 -3.57 -8.03 12.12
CA LEU A 132 -4.98 -8.22 11.83
C LEU A 132 -5.49 -9.45 12.60
N ALA A 133 -6.53 -9.27 13.41
CA ALA A 133 -7.14 -10.37 14.17
C ALA A 133 -7.63 -11.51 13.27
N THR A 134 -8.11 -11.15 12.08
CA THR A 134 -8.44 -12.08 11.00
C THR A 134 -7.64 -11.66 9.77
N PRO A 135 -6.83 -12.54 9.18
CA PRO A 135 -6.10 -12.20 7.97
C PRO A 135 -7.02 -11.75 6.83
N LEU A 136 -6.63 -10.70 6.13
CA LEU A 136 -7.43 -10.11 5.07
C LEU A 136 -7.14 -10.80 3.74
N ALA A 137 -8.14 -11.46 3.15
CA ALA A 137 -8.06 -11.92 1.77
C ALA A 137 -8.12 -10.70 0.84
N ALA A 138 -7.04 -10.46 0.10
CA ALA A 138 -6.89 -9.30 -0.78
C ALA A 138 -6.04 -9.68 -2.01
N PRO A 139 -6.29 -9.06 -3.19
CA PRO A 139 -5.42 -9.22 -4.34
C PRO A 139 -3.99 -8.72 -4.04
N ALA A 140 -3.06 -9.04 -4.95
CA ALA A 140 -1.68 -8.55 -4.86
C ALA A 140 -1.61 -7.03 -5.01
N ASP A 141 -2.44 -6.46 -5.88
CA ASP A 141 -2.46 -5.03 -6.20
C ASP A 141 -3.52 -4.31 -5.37
N LEU A 142 -3.10 -3.38 -4.53
CA LEU A 142 -3.96 -2.71 -3.56
C LEU A 142 -3.70 -1.21 -3.49
N TRP A 143 -4.72 -0.46 -3.07
CA TRP A 143 -4.49 0.83 -2.42
C TRP A 143 -4.49 0.63 -0.91
N ILE A 144 -3.43 1.04 -0.22
CA ILE A 144 -3.39 1.04 1.25
C ILE A 144 -3.26 2.46 1.73
N GLY A 145 -4.29 2.95 2.41
CA GLY A 145 -4.38 4.34 2.82
C GLY A 145 -4.78 4.58 4.25
N PHE A 146 -4.52 5.81 4.66
CA PHE A 146 -4.68 6.25 6.04
C PHE A 146 -5.35 7.62 6.05
N SER A 147 -6.27 7.79 7.00
CA SER A 147 -6.86 9.07 7.35
C SER A 147 -6.43 9.43 8.76
N PHE A 148 -5.97 10.67 8.94
CA PHE A 148 -5.53 11.22 10.21
C PHE A 148 -6.52 12.28 10.69
N SER A 149 -6.82 12.31 11.99
CA SER A 149 -7.70 13.34 12.56
C SER A 149 -7.06 14.74 12.64
N VAL A 150 -5.74 14.83 12.48
CA VAL A 150 -4.95 16.07 12.58
C VAL A 150 -4.44 16.48 11.21
N ALA A 151 -4.60 17.77 10.85
CA ALA A 151 -4.36 18.23 9.48
C ALA A 151 -2.90 18.24 9.02
N ASP A 152 -1.96 18.37 9.97
CA ASP A 152 -0.53 18.40 9.69
C ASP A 152 0.15 17.04 9.90
N ALA A 153 -0.62 16.00 10.27
CA ALA A 153 -0.15 14.62 10.29
C ALA A 153 -0.20 14.02 8.88
N GLY A 154 0.73 13.13 8.59
CA GLY A 154 0.84 12.54 7.27
C GLY A 154 1.76 11.33 7.18
N LEU A 155 1.74 10.68 6.02
CA LEU A 155 2.56 9.51 5.76
C LEU A 155 4.00 9.91 5.46
N LEU A 156 4.95 9.17 6.04
CA LEU A 156 6.37 9.32 5.72
C LEU A 156 6.66 8.78 4.33
N ILE A 157 7.55 9.45 3.60
CA ILE A 157 7.90 9.10 2.21
C ILE A 157 9.22 8.35 2.20
N TYR A 158 9.20 7.14 1.63
CA TYR A 158 10.33 6.23 1.51
C TYR A 158 10.43 5.77 0.07
N ASP A 159 11.64 5.56 -0.45
CA ASP A 159 11.83 5.12 -1.82
C ASP A 159 13.25 4.59 -2.05
N PRO A 160 13.44 3.50 -2.84
CA PRO A 160 12.42 2.65 -3.45
C PRO A 160 11.96 1.50 -2.53
N PRO A 161 10.78 0.89 -2.82
CA PRO A 161 10.42 -0.39 -2.25
C PRO A 161 11.52 -1.43 -2.46
N THR A 162 11.83 -2.18 -1.40
CA THR A 162 12.81 -3.28 -1.42
C THR A 162 12.20 -4.62 -1.78
N ILE A 163 10.89 -4.78 -1.56
CA ILE A 163 10.09 -5.96 -1.92
C ILE A 163 8.78 -5.46 -2.53
N GLY A 164 8.36 -6.06 -3.65
CA GLY A 164 7.22 -5.59 -4.43
C GLY A 164 7.54 -4.34 -5.24
N SER A 165 6.52 -3.61 -5.67
CA SER A 165 6.65 -2.35 -6.42
C SER A 165 5.52 -1.36 -6.12
N SER A 166 5.72 -0.12 -6.57
CA SER A 166 4.76 0.99 -6.61
C SER A 166 5.07 1.82 -7.85
N GLU A 167 4.07 2.46 -8.46
CA GLU A 167 4.21 3.25 -9.70
C GLU A 167 4.46 4.75 -9.41
N ASP A 168 5.00 5.09 -8.24
CA ASP A 168 5.29 6.46 -7.81
C ASP A 168 4.05 7.39 -7.84
N VAL A 169 2.87 6.83 -7.56
CA VAL A 169 1.58 7.55 -7.54
C VAL A 169 0.79 7.18 -6.29
N PHE A 170 -0.06 8.09 -5.86
CA PHE A 170 -0.94 7.82 -4.74
C PHE A 170 -2.36 8.29 -5.03
N MET A 171 -3.30 7.84 -4.23
CA MET A 171 -4.69 8.22 -4.28
C MET A 171 -5.02 9.11 -3.08
N GLN A 172 -5.76 10.21 -3.33
CA GLN A 172 -6.36 11.00 -2.26
C GLN A 172 -7.90 10.98 -2.36
N ASP A 173 -8.56 10.67 -1.25
CA ASP A 173 -10.02 10.65 -1.09
C ASP A 173 -10.77 9.82 -2.13
N ASN A 174 -10.12 8.77 -2.66
CA ASN A 174 -10.66 7.89 -3.70
C ASN A 174 -11.16 8.62 -4.95
N SER A 175 -10.53 9.76 -5.27
CA SER A 175 -11.05 10.72 -6.25
C SER A 175 -10.14 10.96 -7.45
N GLY A 176 -8.83 10.73 -7.31
CA GLY A 176 -7.85 10.96 -8.37
C GLY A 176 -6.48 10.37 -8.02
N LEU A 177 -5.61 10.32 -9.04
CA LEU A 177 -4.21 9.94 -8.90
C LEU A 177 -3.35 11.19 -8.68
N TRP A 178 -2.41 11.10 -7.77
CA TRP A 178 -1.57 12.18 -7.30
C TRP A 178 -0.11 11.75 -7.33
N TYR A 179 0.80 12.72 -7.46
CA TYR A 179 2.24 12.48 -7.50
C TYR A 179 3.00 13.75 -7.13
N PHE A 180 4.31 13.64 -6.86
CA PHE A 180 5.15 14.79 -6.47
C PHE A 180 5.90 15.44 -7.64
N GLY A 181 5.83 14.85 -8.84
CA GLY A 181 6.47 15.37 -10.06
C GLY A 181 7.99 15.25 -10.09
N GLY A 182 8.55 14.27 -9.37
CA GLY A 182 9.98 13.99 -9.38
C GLY A 182 10.46 13.37 -8.07
N ASN A 183 11.42 14.03 -7.43
CA ASN A 183 12.02 13.62 -6.17
C ASN A 183 11.52 14.53 -5.01
N PRO A 184 10.98 13.99 -3.91
CA PRO A 184 10.79 12.56 -3.64
C PRO A 184 9.72 11.94 -4.55
N LYS A 185 9.87 10.65 -4.83
CA LYS A 185 8.85 9.84 -5.50
C LYS A 185 7.66 9.61 -4.56
N ALA A 186 6.49 9.31 -5.11
CA ALA A 186 5.27 9.22 -4.34
C ALA A 186 5.02 7.81 -3.79
N ASN A 187 5.96 7.35 -2.97
CA ASN A 187 5.95 6.04 -2.32
C ASN A 187 5.99 6.26 -0.80
N PHE A 188 5.14 5.55 -0.05
CA PHE A 188 5.04 5.75 1.40
C PHE A 188 5.73 4.63 2.18
N TYR A 189 6.13 4.93 3.42
CA TYR A 189 6.60 3.89 4.35
C TYR A 189 5.46 2.92 4.60
N LEU A 190 5.56 1.74 4.00
CA LEU A 190 4.57 0.69 4.10
C LEU A 190 5.23 -0.69 4.01
N GLU A 191 4.66 -1.64 4.73
CA GLU A 191 5.05 -3.05 4.67
C GLU A 191 3.82 -3.93 4.88
N THR A 192 3.70 -4.99 4.09
CA THR A 192 2.68 -6.02 4.27
C THR A 192 3.34 -7.36 4.54
N VAL A 193 2.76 -8.10 5.48
CA VAL A 193 3.23 -9.43 5.87
C VAL A 193 2.10 -10.43 5.64
N PRO A 194 2.28 -11.43 4.77
CA PRO A 194 1.25 -12.42 4.50
C PRO A 194 1.16 -13.45 5.62
N VAL A 195 0.06 -14.21 5.64
CA VAL A 195 -0.03 -15.43 6.45
C VAL A 195 1.02 -16.42 5.93
N PRO A 196 1.83 -17.03 6.81
CA PRO A 196 2.77 -18.07 6.39
C PRO A 196 2.02 -19.20 5.70
N GLU A 197 2.50 -19.63 4.53
CA GLU A 197 2.03 -20.91 3.99
C GLU A 197 2.37 -22.02 4.99
N PRO A 198 1.42 -22.87 5.37
CA PRO A 198 1.71 -23.98 6.26
C PRO A 198 2.84 -24.83 5.66
N ALA A 199 3.98 -24.93 6.36
CA ALA A 199 5.12 -25.76 5.94
C ALA A 199 4.72 -27.24 5.68
N SER A 200 3.56 -27.65 6.20
CA SER A 200 2.93 -28.94 5.90
C SER A 200 2.63 -29.17 4.41
N LEU A 201 2.40 -28.14 3.59
CA LEU A 201 2.21 -28.32 2.14
C LEU A 201 3.51 -28.72 1.43
N LEU A 202 4.64 -28.12 1.80
CA LEU A 202 5.96 -28.51 1.31
C LEU A 202 6.37 -29.91 1.80
N ALA A 203 6.05 -30.23 3.05
CA ALA A 203 6.27 -31.57 3.63
C ALA A 203 5.38 -32.64 2.96
N LEU A 204 4.13 -32.32 2.63
CA LEU A 204 3.23 -33.22 1.90
C LEU A 204 3.73 -33.46 0.48
N GLY A 205 4.14 -32.40 -0.24
CA GLY A 205 4.68 -32.51 -1.60
C GLY A 205 5.94 -33.38 -1.66
N SER A 206 6.86 -33.20 -0.72
CA SER A 206 8.07 -34.04 -0.61
C SER A 206 7.75 -35.48 -0.20
N GLY A 207 6.80 -35.70 0.71
CA GLY A 207 6.33 -37.04 1.10
C GLY A 207 5.70 -37.81 -0.06
N VAL A 208 4.88 -37.15 -0.89
CA VAL A 208 4.25 -37.76 -2.07
C VAL A 208 5.29 -38.11 -3.14
N MET A 209 6.26 -37.23 -3.41
CA MET A 209 7.36 -37.54 -4.34
C MET A 209 8.25 -38.68 -3.83
N GLY A 210 8.47 -38.76 -2.50
CA GLY A 210 9.12 -39.90 -1.85
C GLY A 210 8.37 -41.21 -2.08
N LEU A 211 7.04 -41.20 -1.99
CA LEU A 211 6.21 -42.38 -2.25
C LEU A 211 6.22 -42.82 -3.72
N PHE A 212 6.20 -41.88 -4.68
CA PHE A 212 6.29 -42.21 -6.11
C PHE A 212 7.66 -42.77 -6.51
N THR A 213 8.74 -42.25 -5.94
CA THR A 213 10.10 -42.76 -6.19
C THR A 213 10.31 -44.15 -5.57
N LEU A 214 9.76 -44.42 -4.39
CA LEU A 214 9.77 -45.75 -3.78
C LEU A 214 8.92 -46.76 -4.55
N ARG A 215 7.76 -46.36 -5.08
CA ARG A 215 6.89 -47.23 -5.89
C ARG A 215 7.54 -47.63 -7.21
N ARG A 216 8.31 -46.74 -7.85
CA ARG A 216 9.08 -47.04 -9.07
C ARG A 216 10.24 -48.00 -8.87
N ARG A 217 10.75 -48.18 -7.64
CA ARG A 217 11.83 -49.13 -7.34
C ARG A 217 11.33 -50.57 -7.10
N ARG A 218 10.02 -50.78 -7.00
CA ARG A 218 9.41 -52.11 -6.75
C ARG A 218 8.71 -52.71 -7.98
N ALA A 219 8.62 -51.98 -9.09
CA ALA A 219 8.20 -52.50 -10.39
C ALA A 219 9.44 -52.75 -11.25
#